data_AF-A0A1D3JFS3-F1
#
_entry.id   AF-A0A1D3JFS3-F1
#
_cell.length_a   1.000
_cell.length_b   1.000
_cell.length_c   1.000
_cell.angle_alpha   90.00
_cell.angle_beta   90.00
_cell.angle_gamma   90.00
#
_symmetry.space_group_name_H-M   'P 1'
#
loop_
_entity.id
_entity.type
_entity.pdbx_description
1 polymer ?
#
loop_
_entity_poly.entity_id
_entity_poly.type
_entity_poly.pdbx_seq_one_letter_code
_entity_poly.pdbx_strand_id
1 'polypeptide(L)'
;MVTNSMTEKYETLQEYSYFNSMLNKRNESISSIPEKIISSVIPKETPDHHNIVENCKKLNDYISRSTSTECIDNICFAITNFWLNNQVRSGSNETDNSSLDIYMKFMQEYDKLNSYASKIYYIHEKLFKKKKVLYELYNEYDKLLNIFEYYDSSKCVNLSNIVNAYNNIIVQYPYKDNSNFSEVLTDFRSSLEDKANEYIKNCRSKVSPFKSFVDRPIPRDPGIAYSERITDGVGEFSTEPSENVASTFTITLFGTTVGVFLVLMIFYKITLLGYRLRNKKNKNMLVPKNLGEEIYKLPVYTSEDHDVNSEHTPYNIMYQSIEN
;
A
#
# COMPACT_ATOMS: atom_id res chain seq x y z
N MET A 1 30.89 -6.92 1.48
CA MET A 1 30.12 -7.80 0.59
C MET A 1 29.67 -6.95 -0.57
N VAL A 2 30.15 -7.25 -1.78
CA VAL A 2 29.94 -6.44 -2.98
C VAL A 2 28.46 -6.46 -3.34
N THR A 3 27.83 -5.29 -3.42
CA THR A 3 26.44 -5.12 -3.87
C THR A 3 26.33 -5.62 -5.31
N ASN A 4 25.81 -6.83 -5.47
CA ASN A 4 25.32 -7.29 -6.77
C ASN A 4 24.32 -6.26 -7.28
N SER A 5 24.50 -5.86 -8.53
CA SER A 5 23.54 -5.10 -9.33
C SER A 5 22.23 -5.90 -9.45
N MET A 6 21.46 -5.98 -8.37
CA MET A 6 20.07 -6.37 -8.43
C MET A 6 19.34 -5.22 -9.11
N THR A 7 18.62 -5.52 -10.19
CA THR A 7 17.61 -4.65 -10.79
C THR A 7 16.85 -3.97 -9.67
N GLU A 8 16.95 -2.65 -9.55
CA GLU A 8 16.28 -1.93 -8.47
C GLU A 8 14.77 -2.17 -8.64
N LYS A 9 14.11 -2.70 -7.60
CA LYS A 9 12.67 -2.97 -7.64
C LYS A 9 11.92 -1.96 -6.78
N TYR A 10 10.90 -1.38 -7.37
CA TYR A 10 9.98 -0.41 -6.78
C TYR A 10 8.57 -1.01 -6.76
N GLU A 11 7.91 -0.81 -5.63
CA GLU A 11 6.56 -1.26 -5.35
C GLU A 11 5.57 -0.31 -6.03
N THR A 12 4.51 -0.89 -6.55
CA THR A 12 3.39 -0.14 -7.12
C THR A 12 2.68 0.67 -6.02
N LEU A 13 1.93 1.68 -6.44
CA LEU A 13 1.06 2.46 -5.55
C LEU A 13 0.17 1.56 -4.69
N GLN A 14 -0.50 0.57 -5.29
CA GLN A 14 -1.44 -0.30 -4.58
C GLN A 14 -0.74 -1.15 -3.52
N GLU A 15 0.41 -1.74 -3.86
CA GLU A 15 1.21 -2.55 -2.93
C GLU A 15 1.69 -1.71 -1.75
N TYR A 16 2.33 -0.58 -2.03
CA TYR A 16 2.82 0.32 -0.99
C TYR A 16 1.69 0.79 -0.08
N SER A 17 0.60 1.33 -0.64
CA SER A 17 -0.52 1.87 0.13
C SER A 17 -1.17 0.81 1.02
N TYR A 18 -1.31 -0.43 0.52
CA TYR A 18 -1.84 -1.55 1.29
C TYR A 18 -1.00 -1.83 2.53
N PHE A 19 0.30 -2.10 2.36
CA PHE A 19 1.17 -2.48 3.48
C PHE A 19 1.50 -1.29 4.39
N ASN A 20 1.67 -0.09 3.86
CA ASN A 20 1.88 1.13 4.64
C ASN A 20 0.65 1.46 5.50
N SER A 21 -0.57 1.26 4.99
CA SER A 21 -1.79 1.44 5.80
C SER A 21 -1.88 0.44 6.95
N MET A 22 -1.45 -0.81 6.73
CA MET A 22 -1.40 -1.84 7.78
C MET A 22 -0.34 -1.51 8.84
N LEU A 23 0.83 -1.04 8.42
CA LEU A 23 1.92 -0.61 9.30
C LEU A 23 1.50 0.55 10.20
N ASN A 24 0.72 1.50 9.67
CA ASN A 24 0.27 2.68 10.40
C ASN A 24 -1.09 2.50 11.11
N LYS A 25 -1.67 1.29 11.10
CA LYS A 25 -2.96 1.04 11.73
C LYS A 25 -2.84 1.09 13.27
N ARG A 26 -3.48 2.11 13.87
CA ARG A 26 -3.65 2.24 15.33
C ARG A 26 -4.74 1.28 15.81
N ASN A 27 -4.34 0.16 16.38
CA ASN A 27 -5.21 -0.77 17.11
C ASN A 27 -4.61 -0.96 18.52
N GLU A 28 -5.40 -1.51 19.45
CA GLU A 28 -4.85 -2.05 20.70
C GLU A 28 -3.74 -3.05 20.39
N SER A 29 -2.63 -2.96 21.13
CA SER A 29 -1.48 -3.83 20.94
C SER A 29 -1.94 -5.28 21.08
N ILE A 30 -1.69 -6.07 20.05
CA ILE A 30 -2.20 -7.44 19.95
C ILE A 30 -1.30 -8.40 20.74
N SER A 31 -0.04 -7.99 20.99
CA SER A 31 0.87 -8.79 21.80
C SER A 31 1.87 -7.94 22.57
N SER A 32 2.02 -8.26 23.86
CA SER A 32 3.01 -7.64 24.73
C SER A 32 4.40 -8.21 24.43
N ILE A 33 5.37 -7.32 24.22
CA ILE A 33 6.79 -7.66 24.16
C ILE A 33 7.28 -7.76 25.63
N PRO A 34 7.92 -8.86 26.04
CA PRO A 34 8.49 -8.96 27.38
C PRO A 34 9.50 -7.84 27.67
N GLU A 35 9.32 -7.14 28.80
CA GLU A 35 10.20 -6.03 29.21
C GLU A 35 11.68 -6.44 29.31
N LYS A 36 11.95 -7.71 29.65
CA LYS A 36 13.30 -8.27 29.69
C LYS A 36 14.00 -8.22 28.32
N ILE A 37 13.26 -8.41 27.22
CA ILE A 37 13.79 -8.35 25.86
C ILE A 37 14.07 -6.90 25.46
N ILE A 38 13.15 -5.99 25.80
CA ILE A 38 13.34 -4.56 25.53
C ILE A 38 14.58 -4.05 26.27
N SER A 39 14.66 -4.27 27.57
CA SER A 39 15.77 -3.79 28.42
C SER A 39 17.12 -4.44 28.10
N SER A 40 17.15 -5.67 27.58
CA SER A 40 18.41 -6.33 27.19
C SER A 40 18.97 -5.80 25.87
N VAL A 41 18.09 -5.43 24.92
CA VAL A 41 18.50 -4.95 23.60
C VAL A 41 18.63 -3.44 23.54
N ILE A 42 17.76 -2.73 24.27
CA ILE A 42 17.63 -1.27 24.27
C ILE A 42 17.75 -0.78 25.73
N PRO A 43 19.00 -0.62 26.25
CA PRO A 43 19.22 -0.04 27.57
C PRO A 43 18.58 1.35 27.71
N LYS A 44 18.17 1.75 28.91
CA LYS A 44 17.48 3.04 29.16
C LYS A 44 18.30 4.26 28.74
N GLU A 45 19.61 4.12 28.72
CA GLU A 45 20.60 5.13 28.35
C GLU A 45 20.76 5.29 26.83
N THR A 46 20.11 4.43 26.03
CA THR A 46 20.17 4.49 24.56
C THR A 46 19.60 5.83 24.06
N PRO A 47 20.33 6.56 23.19
CA PRO A 47 19.77 7.74 22.53
C PRO A 47 18.45 7.40 21.83
N ASP A 48 17.46 8.29 21.93
CA ASP A 48 16.11 8.08 21.38
C ASP A 48 15.40 6.81 21.88
N HIS A 49 15.76 6.29 23.07
CA HIS A 49 15.20 5.07 23.68
C HIS A 49 13.68 4.98 23.52
N HIS A 50 12.93 6.02 23.87
CA HIS A 50 11.47 6.01 23.76
C HIS A 50 10.99 5.74 22.32
N ASN A 51 11.56 6.44 21.33
CA ASN A 51 11.19 6.27 19.93
C ASN A 51 11.57 4.87 19.41
N ILE A 52 12.74 4.35 19.81
CA ILE A 52 13.17 3.00 19.44
C ILE A 52 12.20 1.95 20.00
N VAL A 53 11.85 2.05 21.28
CA VAL A 53 10.90 1.13 21.93
C VAL A 53 9.52 1.17 21.27
N GLU A 54 8.99 2.37 20.99
CA GLU A 54 7.71 2.51 20.29
C GLU A 54 7.75 1.94 18.86
N ASN A 55 8.87 2.12 18.16
CA ASN A 55 9.08 1.50 16.84
C ASN A 55 9.12 -0.03 16.93
N CYS A 56 9.77 -0.62 17.94
CA CYS A 56 9.77 -2.08 18.16
C CYS A 56 8.37 -2.62 18.47
N LYS A 57 7.58 -1.91 19.29
CA LYS A 57 6.17 -2.27 19.55
C LYS A 57 5.34 -2.23 18.27
N LYS A 58 5.45 -1.14 17.50
CA LYS A 58 4.74 -0.97 16.23
C LYS A 58 5.08 -2.06 15.22
N LEU A 59 6.36 -2.42 15.14
CA LEU A 59 6.86 -3.50 14.30
C LEU A 59 6.26 -4.84 14.72
N ASN A 60 6.27 -5.17 16.01
CA ASN A 60 5.68 -6.39 16.54
C ASN A 60 4.18 -6.48 16.23
N ASP A 61 3.43 -5.39 16.43
CA ASP A 61 2.00 -5.34 16.10
C ASP A 61 1.76 -5.48 14.59
N TYR A 62 2.59 -4.85 13.75
CA TYR A 62 2.50 -5.00 12.31
C TYR A 62 2.75 -6.45 11.88
N ILE A 63 3.85 -7.06 12.34
CA ILE A 63 4.24 -8.41 11.97
C ILE A 63 3.20 -9.43 12.44
N SER A 64 2.71 -9.31 13.66
CA SER A 64 1.64 -10.17 14.19
C SER A 64 0.35 -10.11 13.34
N ARG A 65 0.09 -8.97 12.68
CA ARG A 65 -1.05 -8.81 11.75
C ARG A 65 -0.72 -9.29 10.34
N SER A 66 0.50 -9.12 9.85
CA SER A 66 0.89 -9.58 8.52
C SER A 66 1.13 -11.08 8.47
N THR A 67 1.47 -11.76 9.56
CA THR A 67 1.55 -13.23 9.59
C THR A 67 0.17 -13.90 9.53
N SER A 68 -0.90 -13.20 9.89
CA SER A 68 -2.29 -13.68 9.71
C SER A 68 -2.90 -13.31 8.35
N THR A 69 -2.25 -12.43 7.59
CA THR A 69 -2.66 -12.02 6.24
C THR A 69 -1.44 -12.17 5.32
N GLU A 70 -1.27 -13.36 4.73
CA GLU A 70 -0.12 -13.76 3.91
C GLU A 70 0.65 -12.58 3.30
N CYS A 71 1.87 -12.36 3.76
CA CYS A 71 2.77 -11.38 3.15
C CYS A 71 3.05 -11.78 1.70
N ILE A 72 2.35 -11.14 0.77
CA ILE A 72 2.48 -11.40 -0.66
C ILE A 72 3.90 -11.05 -1.11
N ASP A 73 4.58 -12.00 -1.73
CA ASP A 73 5.82 -11.84 -2.50
C ASP A 73 6.94 -11.03 -1.84
N ASN A 74 7.10 -11.16 -0.51
CA ASN A 74 8.10 -10.43 0.29
C ASN A 74 7.92 -8.89 0.33
N ILE A 75 6.83 -8.34 -0.19
CA ILE A 75 6.60 -6.89 -0.28
C ILE A 75 6.49 -6.28 1.12
N CYS A 76 5.84 -6.96 2.07
CA CYS A 76 5.76 -6.48 3.45
C CYS A 76 7.16 -6.25 4.06
N PHE A 77 8.14 -7.11 3.74
CA PHE A 77 9.51 -6.96 4.22
C PHE A 77 10.17 -5.75 3.57
N ALA A 78 9.98 -5.53 2.27
CA ALA A 78 10.53 -4.36 1.57
C ALA A 78 9.99 -3.04 2.16
N ILE A 79 8.68 -2.98 2.42
CA ILE A 79 8.02 -1.82 3.05
C ILE A 79 8.47 -1.63 4.50
N THR A 80 8.59 -2.71 5.27
CA THR A 80 9.10 -2.66 6.65
C THR A 80 10.55 -2.18 6.69
N ASN A 81 11.39 -2.71 5.80
CA ASN A 81 12.79 -2.33 5.70
C ASN A 81 12.95 -0.85 5.33
N PHE A 82 12.17 -0.38 4.34
CA PHE A 82 12.15 1.04 4.00
C PHE A 82 11.71 1.91 5.18
N TRP A 83 10.63 1.52 5.88
CA TRP A 83 10.12 2.29 7.01
C TRP A 83 11.16 2.41 8.12
N LEU A 84 11.83 1.32 8.51
CA LEU A 84 12.92 1.34 9.50
C LEU A 84 14.08 2.22 9.05
N ASN A 85 14.50 2.10 7.78
CA ASN A 85 15.52 2.99 7.20
C ASN A 85 15.11 4.46 7.30
N ASN A 86 13.83 4.79 7.13
CA ASN A 86 13.35 6.15 7.31
C ASN A 86 13.34 6.58 8.78
N GLN A 87 13.03 5.69 9.73
CA GLN A 87 13.09 6.00 11.17
C GLN A 87 14.51 6.37 11.61
N VAL A 88 15.51 5.56 11.25
CA VAL A 88 16.91 5.78 11.67
C VAL A 88 17.57 6.99 11.02
N ARG A 89 17.01 7.49 9.91
CA ARG A 89 17.50 8.68 9.19
C ARG A 89 16.77 9.96 9.58
N SER A 90 15.67 9.85 10.32
CA SER A 90 14.88 11.00 10.76
C SER A 90 15.57 11.67 11.95
N GLY A 91 16.62 12.46 11.70
CA GLY A 91 17.33 13.19 12.76
C GLY A 91 18.80 13.52 12.51
N SER A 92 19.44 12.92 11.49
CA SER A 92 20.85 13.21 11.16
C SER A 92 21.11 13.16 9.66
N ASN A 93 22.05 14.01 9.21
CA ASN A 93 22.58 13.98 7.84
C ASN A 93 23.58 12.84 7.75
N GLU A 94 23.12 11.70 7.23
CA GLU A 94 23.92 10.59 6.74
C GLU A 94 24.77 9.84 7.79
N THR A 95 24.88 8.53 7.57
CA THR A 95 25.85 7.63 8.19
C THR A 95 25.75 7.40 9.70
N ASP A 96 24.75 6.62 10.14
CA ASP A 96 25.15 5.45 10.92
C ASP A 96 24.17 4.28 10.73
N ASN A 97 24.69 3.12 10.35
CA ASN A 97 23.92 1.88 10.35
C ASN A 97 23.63 1.40 11.79
N SER A 98 24.35 1.93 12.78
CA SER A 98 24.28 1.50 14.18
C SER A 98 22.87 1.53 14.77
N SER A 99 22.03 2.50 14.41
CA SER A 99 20.64 2.54 14.87
C SER A 99 19.76 1.47 14.24
N LEU A 100 20.09 0.99 13.03
CA LEU A 100 19.37 -0.12 12.39
C LEU A 100 19.72 -1.45 13.05
N ASP A 101 20.97 -1.61 13.49
CA ASP A 101 21.46 -2.81 14.17
C ASP A 101 20.69 -3.07 15.48
N ILE A 102 20.22 -2.03 16.16
CA ILE A 102 19.36 -2.17 17.35
C ILE A 102 18.05 -2.90 17.01
N TYR A 103 17.40 -2.53 15.89
CA TYR A 103 16.18 -3.19 15.44
C TYR A 103 16.45 -4.63 15.00
N MET A 104 17.58 -4.88 14.31
CA MET A 104 17.97 -6.23 13.91
C MET A 104 18.21 -7.14 15.12
N LYS A 105 18.95 -6.65 16.14
CA LYS A 105 19.20 -7.37 17.39
C LYS A 105 17.90 -7.65 18.14
N PHE A 106 16.98 -6.68 18.19
CA PHE A 106 15.67 -6.86 18.80
C PHE A 106 14.89 -8.00 18.12
N MET A 107 14.87 -8.01 16.78
CA MET A 107 14.20 -9.08 16.03
C MET A 107 14.85 -10.45 16.27
N GLN A 108 16.18 -10.52 16.35
CA GLN A 108 16.92 -11.77 16.60
C GLN A 108 16.64 -12.36 17.98
N GLU A 109 16.64 -11.52 19.01
CA GLU A 109 16.40 -11.92 20.42
C GLU A 109 14.92 -12.20 20.71
N TYR A 110 14.01 -11.76 19.83
CA TYR A 110 12.59 -12.02 19.98
C TYR A 110 12.12 -13.08 18.97
N ASP A 111 11.98 -14.33 19.43
CA ASP A 111 11.66 -15.51 18.60
C ASP A 111 10.52 -15.32 17.59
N LYS A 112 9.50 -14.52 17.94
CA LYS A 112 8.38 -14.21 17.04
C LYS A 112 8.78 -13.44 15.80
N LEU A 113 9.88 -12.68 15.85
CA LEU A 113 10.36 -11.79 14.79
C LEU A 113 11.70 -12.23 14.21
N ASN A 114 12.34 -13.28 14.72
CA ASN A 114 13.69 -13.68 14.31
C ASN A 114 13.81 -13.91 12.79
N SER A 115 12.78 -14.47 12.15
CA SER A 115 12.74 -14.66 10.69
C SER A 115 12.79 -13.35 9.89
N TYR A 116 12.30 -12.24 10.46
CA TYR A 116 12.31 -10.92 9.84
C TYR A 116 13.68 -10.24 9.91
N ALA A 117 14.52 -10.59 10.89
CA ALA A 117 15.82 -9.95 11.08
C ALA A 117 16.70 -10.03 9.81
N SER A 118 16.68 -11.20 9.15
CA SER A 118 17.43 -11.44 7.90
C SER A 118 16.95 -10.62 6.70
N LYS A 119 15.77 -10.00 6.80
CA LYS A 119 15.14 -9.22 5.72
C LYS A 119 15.35 -7.71 5.88
N ILE A 120 15.89 -7.29 7.02
CA ILE A 120 16.23 -5.89 7.28
C ILE A 120 17.67 -5.64 6.86
N TYR A 121 17.87 -4.56 6.12
CA TYR A 121 19.18 -4.14 5.63
C TYR A 121 19.19 -2.64 5.39
N TYR A 122 20.37 -2.04 5.54
CA TYR A 122 20.58 -0.64 5.21
C TYR A 122 20.37 -0.38 3.71
N ILE A 123 19.44 0.51 3.38
CA ILE A 123 19.22 0.95 2.02
C ILE A 123 20.20 2.09 1.75
N HIS A 124 21.11 1.89 0.80
CA HIS A 124 22.08 2.91 0.40
C HIS A 124 21.39 4.19 -0.06
N GLU A 125 22.03 5.33 0.25
CA GLU A 125 21.47 6.67 0.17
C GLU A 125 20.77 6.99 -1.16
N LYS A 126 21.39 6.63 -2.29
CA LYS A 126 20.84 6.85 -3.63
C LYS A 126 19.50 6.12 -3.82
N LEU A 127 19.46 4.83 -3.48
CA LEU A 127 18.25 4.00 -3.58
C LEU A 127 17.19 4.45 -2.57
N PHE A 128 17.61 4.81 -1.36
CA PHE A 128 16.72 5.30 -0.31
C PHE A 128 16.03 6.61 -0.74
N LYS A 129 16.78 7.60 -1.23
CA LYS A 129 16.25 8.87 -1.74
C LYS A 129 15.24 8.64 -2.87
N LYS A 130 15.53 7.71 -3.78
CA LYS A 130 14.64 7.38 -4.91
C LYS A 130 13.34 6.68 -4.47
N LYS A 131 13.41 5.71 -3.54
CA LYS A 131 12.21 5.12 -2.92
C LYS A 131 11.42 6.15 -2.12
N LYS A 132 12.11 7.03 -1.38
CA LYS A 132 11.48 8.03 -0.51
C LYS A 132 10.60 9.00 -1.30
N VAL A 133 11.09 9.59 -2.38
CA VAL A 133 10.29 10.52 -3.19
C VAL A 133 9.07 9.84 -3.83
N LEU A 134 9.20 8.56 -4.23
CA LEU A 134 8.10 7.79 -4.79
C LEU A 134 7.02 7.51 -3.75
N TYR A 135 7.41 7.06 -2.56
CA TYR A 135 6.46 6.73 -1.50
C TYR A 135 5.84 7.96 -0.86
N GLU A 136 6.55 9.09 -0.81
CA GLU A 136 5.97 10.39 -0.44
C GLU A 136 4.89 10.81 -1.44
N LEU A 137 5.15 10.65 -2.75
CA LEU A 137 4.13 10.88 -3.78
C LEU A 137 2.89 9.99 -3.58
N TYR A 138 3.10 8.70 -3.27
CA TYR A 138 2.00 7.78 -2.96
C TYR A 138 1.21 8.18 -1.71
N ASN A 139 1.90 8.61 -0.64
CA ASN A 139 1.25 9.09 0.58
C ASN A 139 0.38 10.33 0.31
N GLU A 140 0.84 11.27 -0.52
CA GLU A 140 0.05 12.45 -0.90
C GLU A 140 -1.17 12.07 -1.74
N TYR A 141 -1.03 11.09 -2.64
CA TYR A 141 -2.15 10.53 -3.38
C TYR A 141 -3.20 9.89 -2.46
N ASP A 142 -2.80 9.08 -1.49
CA ASP A 142 -3.72 8.45 -0.54
C ASP A 142 -4.46 9.49 0.30
N LYS A 143 -3.77 10.56 0.73
CA LYS A 143 -4.40 11.69 1.42
C LYS A 143 -5.45 12.35 0.55
N LEU A 144 -5.17 12.56 -0.74
CA LEU A 144 -6.11 13.17 -1.68
C LEU A 144 -7.36 12.30 -1.89
N LEU A 145 -7.20 10.98 -2.05
CA LEU A 145 -8.35 10.07 -2.22
C LEU A 145 -9.32 10.10 -1.05
N ASN A 146 -8.82 10.24 0.19
CA ASN A 146 -9.67 10.33 1.38
C ASN A 146 -10.57 11.58 1.39
N ILE A 147 -10.32 12.53 0.48
CA ILE A 147 -10.99 13.84 0.43
C ILE A 147 -11.98 13.93 -0.76
N PHE A 148 -11.96 12.97 -1.69
CA PHE A 148 -12.82 12.96 -2.88
C PHE A 148 -14.21 12.34 -2.60
N GLU A 149 -15.10 13.12 -2.00
CA GLU A 149 -16.55 12.82 -1.96
C GLU A 149 -17.37 13.73 -2.89
N TYR A 150 -16.96 15.00 -3.05
CA TYR A 150 -17.56 16.00 -3.94
C TYR A 150 -16.49 16.96 -4.46
N TYR A 151 -16.70 17.55 -5.65
CA TYR A 151 -15.79 18.54 -6.24
C TYR A 151 -15.65 19.77 -5.35
N ASP A 152 -14.41 20.16 -5.08
CA ASP A 152 -14.12 21.40 -4.36
C ASP A 152 -12.85 22.02 -4.94
N SER A 153 -13.00 23.23 -5.50
CA SER A 153 -11.92 23.97 -6.15
C SER A 153 -10.75 24.30 -5.21
N SER A 154 -10.94 24.26 -3.89
CA SER A 154 -9.86 24.42 -2.91
C SER A 154 -8.83 23.29 -3.03
N LYS A 155 -9.27 22.08 -3.41
CA LYS A 155 -8.43 20.89 -3.54
C LYS A 155 -7.61 20.87 -4.84
N CYS A 156 -7.84 21.82 -5.75
CA CYS A 156 -6.98 22.00 -6.92
C CYS A 156 -5.52 22.25 -6.53
N VAL A 157 -5.28 22.89 -5.38
CA VAL A 157 -3.91 23.11 -4.85
C VAL A 157 -3.24 21.78 -4.51
N ASN A 158 -3.97 20.88 -3.84
CA ASN A 158 -3.47 19.54 -3.50
C ASN A 158 -3.14 18.72 -4.76
N LEU A 159 -4.04 18.73 -5.75
CA LEU A 159 -3.79 18.07 -7.03
C LEU A 159 -2.57 18.68 -7.76
N SER A 160 -2.46 20.01 -7.79
CA SER A 160 -1.32 20.71 -8.39
C SER A 160 -0.01 20.30 -7.71
N ASN A 161 0.01 20.21 -6.39
CA ASN A 161 1.19 19.77 -5.63
C ASN A 161 1.61 18.34 -6.01
N ILE A 162 0.67 17.40 -6.14
CA ILE A 162 0.96 16.02 -6.54
C ILE A 162 1.52 15.96 -7.96
N VAL A 163 0.91 16.69 -8.91
CA VAL A 163 1.38 16.71 -10.30
C VAL A 163 2.77 17.35 -10.40
N ASN A 164 3.04 18.42 -9.63
CA ASN A 164 4.35 19.03 -9.58
C ASN A 164 5.39 18.08 -8.95
N ALA A 165 5.04 17.36 -7.89
CA ALA A 165 5.93 16.35 -7.28
C ALA A 165 6.27 15.23 -8.28
N TYR A 166 5.26 14.68 -8.97
CA TYR A 166 5.47 13.71 -10.05
C TYR A 166 6.39 14.28 -11.14
N ASN A 167 6.11 15.48 -11.64
CA ASN A 167 6.90 16.12 -12.69
C ASN A 167 8.36 16.36 -12.28
N ASN A 168 8.61 16.67 -11.02
CA ASN A 168 9.96 16.83 -10.48
C ASN A 168 10.71 15.48 -10.46
N ILE A 169 10.03 14.40 -10.07
CA ILE A 169 10.60 13.04 -10.11
C ILE A 169 10.97 12.64 -11.54
N ILE A 170 10.10 12.90 -12.54
CA ILE A 170 10.37 12.61 -13.95
C ILE A 170 11.60 13.36 -14.47
N VAL A 171 11.83 14.60 -14.03
CA VAL A 171 13.03 15.38 -14.40
C VAL A 171 14.29 14.84 -13.71
N GLN A 172 14.17 14.46 -12.45
CA GLN A 172 15.28 14.03 -11.61
C GLN A 172 15.83 12.66 -12.02
N TYR A 173 14.96 11.73 -12.43
CA TYR A 173 15.34 10.35 -12.72
C TYR A 173 15.09 9.99 -14.21
N PRO A 174 16.14 9.71 -14.99
CA PRO A 174 16.02 9.42 -16.41
C PRO A 174 15.40 8.03 -16.67
N TYR A 175 14.78 7.87 -17.85
CA TYR A 175 14.03 6.67 -18.26
C TYR A 175 14.83 5.36 -18.23
N LYS A 176 16.11 5.42 -18.61
CA LYS A 176 16.97 4.24 -18.81
C LYS A 176 17.79 3.95 -17.56
N ASP A 177 17.12 3.53 -16.50
CA ASP A 177 17.78 2.80 -15.43
C ASP A 177 17.36 1.32 -15.49
N ASN A 178 18.20 0.44 -14.93
CA ASN A 178 17.91 -0.99 -14.86
C ASN A 178 16.91 -1.25 -13.73
N SER A 179 15.75 -0.60 -13.78
CA SER A 179 14.71 -0.66 -12.74
C SER A 179 13.31 -0.56 -13.34
N ASN A 180 12.30 -0.96 -12.57
CA ASN A 180 10.90 -0.75 -12.94
C ASN A 180 10.36 0.64 -12.53
N PHE A 181 11.24 1.61 -12.22
CA PHE A 181 10.83 2.91 -11.68
C PHE A 181 9.97 3.72 -12.66
N SER A 182 10.29 3.68 -13.95
CA SER A 182 9.53 4.39 -14.98
C SER A 182 8.14 3.79 -15.19
N GLU A 183 8.04 2.46 -15.11
CA GLU A 183 6.78 1.71 -15.17
C GLU A 183 5.86 2.10 -14.01
N VAL A 184 6.33 1.99 -12.75
CA VAL A 184 5.49 2.31 -11.58
C VAL A 184 5.04 3.77 -11.54
N LEU A 185 5.84 4.71 -12.06
CA LEU A 185 5.45 6.11 -12.20
C LEU A 185 4.40 6.32 -13.30
N THR A 186 4.51 5.58 -14.41
CA THR A 186 3.51 5.62 -15.48
C THR A 186 2.17 5.07 -14.99
N ASP A 187 2.20 3.99 -14.21
CA ASP A 187 1.00 3.41 -13.58
C ASP A 187 0.39 4.34 -12.52
N PHE A 188 1.23 5.01 -11.74
CA PHE A 188 0.79 6.04 -10.79
C PHE A 188 0.04 7.16 -11.52
N ARG A 189 0.62 7.70 -12.60
CA ARG A 189 -0.01 8.76 -13.40
C ARG A 189 -1.37 8.32 -13.90
N SER A 190 -1.43 7.12 -14.49
CA SER A 190 -2.68 6.56 -15.03
C SER A 190 -3.74 6.43 -13.93
N SER A 191 -3.36 5.93 -12.75
CA SER A 191 -4.25 5.83 -11.59
C SER A 191 -4.78 7.18 -11.11
N LEU A 192 -3.93 8.21 -11.11
CA LEU A 192 -4.32 9.57 -10.76
C LEU A 192 -5.24 10.21 -11.79
N GLU A 193 -4.92 10.08 -13.08
CA GLU A 193 -5.75 10.59 -14.18
C GLU A 193 -7.15 9.96 -14.16
N ASP A 194 -7.24 8.67 -13.91
CA ASP A 194 -8.52 7.94 -13.80
C ASP A 194 -9.34 8.40 -12.59
N LYS A 195 -8.72 8.48 -11.41
CA LYS A 195 -9.43 8.78 -10.16
C LYS A 195 -9.75 10.27 -9.99
N ALA A 196 -8.92 11.15 -10.52
CA ALA A 196 -9.06 12.60 -10.38
C ALA A 196 -9.50 13.29 -11.69
N ASN A 197 -10.04 12.55 -12.67
CA ASN A 197 -10.40 13.08 -14.00
C ASN A 197 -11.22 14.38 -13.94
N GLU A 198 -12.28 14.41 -13.12
CA GLU A 198 -13.13 15.60 -12.94
C GLU A 198 -12.32 16.79 -12.40
N TYR A 199 -11.48 16.55 -11.39
CA TYR A 199 -10.61 17.57 -10.82
C TYR A 199 -9.58 18.05 -11.83
N ILE A 200 -8.95 17.16 -12.60
CA ILE A 200 -7.96 17.54 -13.63
C ILE A 200 -8.62 18.44 -14.70
N LYS A 201 -9.85 18.12 -15.11
CA LYS A 201 -10.62 18.95 -16.06
C LYS A 201 -10.94 20.32 -15.49
N ASN A 202 -11.45 20.38 -14.26
CA ASN A 202 -11.93 21.62 -13.64
C ASN A 202 -10.79 22.50 -13.09
N CYS A 203 -9.67 21.89 -12.70
CA CYS A 203 -8.48 22.57 -12.17
C CYS A 203 -7.44 22.88 -13.26
N ARG A 204 -7.75 22.69 -14.55
CA ARG A 204 -6.79 22.76 -15.67
C ARG A 204 -5.92 24.03 -15.66
N SER A 205 -6.45 25.17 -15.23
CA SER A 205 -5.68 26.43 -15.14
C SER A 205 -4.63 26.47 -14.03
N LYS A 206 -4.73 25.58 -13.03
CA LYS A 206 -3.85 25.52 -11.84
C LYS A 206 -2.93 24.30 -11.82
N VAL A 207 -3.17 23.32 -12.69
CA VAL A 207 -2.43 22.06 -12.74
C VAL A 207 -1.54 22.06 -13.97
N SER A 208 -0.23 21.93 -13.74
CA SER A 208 0.75 21.78 -14.81
C SER A 208 0.46 20.54 -15.65
N PRO A 209 0.78 20.53 -16.95
CA PRO A 209 0.75 19.29 -17.73
C PRO A 209 1.67 18.22 -17.13
N PHE A 210 1.24 16.97 -17.17
CA PHE A 210 2.10 15.83 -16.81
C PHE A 210 3.28 15.73 -17.77
N LYS A 211 4.49 15.61 -17.23
CA LYS A 211 5.69 15.29 -17.98
C LYS A 211 5.72 13.79 -18.28
N SER A 212 6.29 13.46 -19.42
CA SER A 212 6.63 12.08 -19.78
C SER A 212 8.13 11.91 -19.73
N PHE A 213 8.57 10.67 -19.55
CA PHE A 213 9.96 10.32 -19.77
C PHE A 213 10.35 10.69 -21.20
N VAL A 214 11.38 11.52 -21.35
CA VAL A 214 11.94 11.84 -22.66
C VAL A 214 13.08 10.85 -22.90
N ASP A 215 13.06 10.17 -24.04
CA ASP A 215 14.27 9.52 -24.54
C ASP A 215 15.32 10.62 -24.73
N ARG A 216 16.31 10.70 -23.83
CA ARG A 216 17.47 11.55 -24.10
C ARG A 216 18.06 11.07 -25.42
N PRO A 217 18.18 11.93 -26.45
CA PRO A 217 18.95 11.57 -27.62
C PRO A 217 20.33 11.18 -27.13
N ILE A 218 20.77 9.97 -27.49
CA ILE A 218 22.16 9.59 -27.36
C ILE A 218 22.95 10.72 -28.03
N PRO A 219 23.92 11.38 -27.37
CA PRO A 219 24.77 12.35 -28.03
C PRO A 219 25.40 11.62 -29.21
N ARG A 220 24.96 11.94 -30.43
CA ARG A 220 25.63 11.45 -31.63
C ARG A 220 26.99 12.12 -31.60
N ASP A 221 28.02 11.30 -31.44
CA ASP A 221 29.39 11.71 -31.67
C ASP A 221 29.45 12.45 -33.02
N PRO A 222 29.88 13.72 -33.08
CA PRO A 222 30.00 14.46 -34.33
C PRO A 222 31.25 13.98 -35.06
N GLY A 223 31.20 12.74 -35.55
CA GLY A 223 32.33 12.05 -36.13
C GLY A 223 31.88 11.17 -37.28
N ILE A 224 32.04 11.74 -38.48
CA ILE A 224 32.15 11.10 -39.80
C ILE A 224 30.99 11.45 -40.73
N ALA A 225 31.19 12.58 -41.41
CA ALA A 225 30.68 12.80 -42.75
C ALA A 225 31.52 11.96 -43.73
N TYR A 226 30.87 11.10 -44.51
CA TYR A 226 31.36 10.74 -45.85
C TYR A 226 30.21 10.90 -46.84
N SER A 227 30.52 11.69 -47.87
CA SER A 227 29.74 11.97 -49.06
C SER A 227 29.79 10.82 -50.08
N GLU A 228 28.85 10.89 -51.04
CA GLU A 228 28.87 10.28 -52.39
C GLU A 228 28.49 8.77 -52.45
N ARG A 229 27.57 8.28 -53.29
CA ARG A 229 27.13 8.68 -54.64
C ARG A 229 25.68 8.26 -54.95
N ILE A 230 25.07 9.05 -55.83
CA ILE A 230 23.92 8.73 -56.68
C ILE A 230 24.37 7.76 -57.80
N THR A 231 23.58 6.73 -58.07
CA THR A 231 23.41 6.16 -59.42
C THR A 231 21.96 5.73 -59.61
N ASP A 232 21.33 6.32 -60.62
CA ASP A 232 20.05 5.98 -61.23
C ASP A 232 19.98 4.53 -61.75
N GLY A 233 18.77 3.98 -61.84
CA GLY A 233 18.37 3.22 -63.03
C GLY A 233 17.63 1.89 -62.86
N VAL A 234 16.30 1.95 -63.10
CA VAL A 234 15.45 1.01 -63.86
C VAL A 234 14.93 -0.27 -63.16
N GLY A 235 13.59 -0.40 -63.13
CA GLY A 235 12.91 -1.69 -62.97
C GLY A 235 11.47 -1.64 -62.45
N GLU A 236 10.56 -0.94 -63.16
CA GLU A 236 9.11 -1.02 -62.96
C GLU A 236 8.55 -2.28 -63.65
N PHE A 237 7.77 -3.10 -62.95
CA PHE A 237 6.73 -3.97 -63.52
C PHE A 237 5.60 -4.18 -62.50
N SER A 238 4.37 -3.89 -62.93
CA SER A 238 3.12 -3.96 -62.16
C SER A 238 2.22 -5.12 -62.61
N THR A 239 1.22 -5.44 -61.77
CA THR A 239 -0.10 -6.11 -62.02
C THR A 239 -0.15 -7.64 -61.84
N GLU A 240 -0.55 -8.21 -60.69
CA GLU A 240 -1.90 -8.51 -60.10
C GLU A 240 -2.22 -10.05 -60.14
N PRO A 241 -3.35 -10.58 -59.62
CA PRO A 241 -3.61 -10.98 -58.22
C PRO A 241 -3.93 -12.49 -58.08
N SER A 242 -3.96 -13.06 -56.88
CA SER A 242 -4.58 -14.39 -56.69
C SER A 242 -5.47 -14.44 -55.45
N GLU A 243 -6.71 -14.86 -55.68
CA GLU A 243 -7.85 -14.85 -54.78
C GLU A 243 -7.77 -15.87 -53.63
N ASN A 244 -8.19 -15.38 -52.46
CA ASN A 244 -9.02 -16.01 -51.41
C ASN A 244 -9.34 -17.52 -51.49
N VAL A 245 -8.82 -18.30 -50.53
CA VAL A 245 -9.57 -19.38 -49.87
C VAL A 245 -9.13 -19.47 -48.40
N ALA A 246 -10.10 -19.67 -47.50
CA ALA A 246 -9.99 -20.00 -46.06
C ALA A 246 -10.42 -18.92 -45.04
N SER A 247 -11.54 -18.24 -45.32
CA SER A 247 -12.40 -17.64 -44.30
C SER A 247 -13.48 -18.63 -43.87
N THR A 248 -13.23 -19.49 -42.86
CA THR A 248 -14.30 -20.05 -41.99
C THR A 248 -13.84 -20.87 -40.75
N PHE A 249 -12.71 -20.61 -40.09
CA PHE A 249 -12.36 -21.40 -38.88
C PHE A 249 -11.76 -20.69 -37.66
N THR A 250 -11.82 -19.35 -37.57
CA THR A 250 -11.14 -18.63 -36.47
C THR A 250 -12.04 -17.82 -35.54
N ILE A 251 -13.37 -17.83 -35.68
CA ILE A 251 -14.22 -16.92 -34.87
C ILE A 251 -14.67 -17.53 -33.53
N THR A 252 -14.65 -18.85 -33.34
CA THR A 252 -15.21 -19.48 -32.13
C THR A 252 -14.23 -19.71 -30.98
N LEU A 253 -12.90 -19.54 -31.17
CA LEU A 253 -11.92 -19.81 -30.11
C LEU A 253 -11.38 -18.55 -29.40
N PHE A 254 -11.42 -17.38 -30.05
CA PHE A 254 -10.92 -16.14 -29.46
C PHE A 254 -11.97 -15.37 -28.64
N GLY A 255 -13.26 -15.64 -28.84
CA GLY A 255 -14.34 -14.96 -28.11
C GLY A 255 -14.47 -15.42 -26.65
N THR A 256 -14.25 -16.70 -26.36
CA THR A 256 -14.44 -17.26 -25.02
C THR A 256 -13.26 -16.98 -24.09
N THR A 257 -12.03 -16.98 -24.60
CA THR A 257 -10.82 -16.69 -23.81
C THR A 257 -10.73 -15.22 -23.41
N VAL A 258 -11.04 -14.28 -24.32
CA VAL A 258 -11.07 -12.84 -24.02
C VAL A 258 -12.24 -12.50 -23.09
N GLY A 259 -13.40 -13.13 -23.28
CA GLY A 259 -14.57 -12.93 -22.42
C GLY A 259 -14.33 -13.34 -20.97
N VAL A 260 -13.74 -14.51 -20.73
CA VAL A 260 -13.38 -14.97 -19.38
C VAL A 260 -12.33 -14.05 -18.75
N PHE A 261 -11.35 -13.58 -19.52
CA PHE A 261 -10.31 -12.67 -19.02
C PHE A 261 -10.89 -11.32 -18.56
N LEU A 262 -11.83 -10.75 -19.33
CA LEU A 262 -12.51 -9.49 -18.97
C LEU A 262 -13.39 -9.65 -17.73
N VAL A 263 -14.11 -10.77 -17.61
CA VAL A 263 -14.96 -11.07 -16.45
C VAL A 263 -14.11 -11.29 -15.19
N LEU A 264 -12.99 -12.00 -15.27
CA LEU A 264 -12.03 -12.17 -14.17
C LEU A 264 -11.38 -10.83 -13.77
N MET A 265 -11.08 -9.94 -14.72
CA MET A 265 -10.59 -8.58 -14.44
C MET A 265 -11.61 -7.75 -13.64
N ILE A 266 -12.89 -7.85 -13.98
CA ILE A 266 -13.98 -7.17 -13.27
C ILE A 266 -14.12 -7.74 -11.86
N PHE A 267 -14.14 -9.06 -11.69
CA PHE A 267 -14.24 -9.69 -10.37
C PHE A 267 -12.98 -9.46 -9.52
N TYR A 268 -11.78 -9.41 -10.10
CA TYR A 268 -10.55 -9.03 -9.40
C TYR A 268 -10.66 -7.61 -8.82
N LYS A 269 -11.13 -6.65 -9.62
CA LYS A 269 -11.31 -5.25 -9.20
C LYS A 269 -12.39 -5.10 -8.11
N ILE A 270 -13.44 -5.92 -8.15
CA ILE A 270 -14.53 -5.90 -7.17
C ILE A 270 -14.17 -6.66 -5.88
N THR A 271 -13.45 -7.77 -5.97
CA THR A 271 -13.14 -8.64 -4.82
C THR A 271 -11.96 -8.13 -4.00
N LEU A 272 -10.92 -7.56 -4.64
CA LEU A 272 -9.73 -7.07 -3.94
C LEU A 272 -9.90 -5.66 -3.35
N LEU A 273 -10.72 -4.79 -3.99
CA LEU A 273 -10.97 -3.43 -3.50
C LEU A 273 -12.35 -3.21 -2.85
N GLY A 274 -13.37 -3.99 -3.21
CA GLY A 274 -14.74 -3.74 -2.74
C GLY A 274 -14.94 -3.98 -1.24
N TYR A 275 -14.22 -4.94 -0.65
CA TYR A 275 -14.41 -5.31 0.75
C TYR A 275 -13.76 -4.32 1.74
N ARG A 276 -12.60 -3.74 1.39
CA ARG A 276 -11.90 -2.80 2.29
C ARG A 276 -12.43 -1.36 2.23
N LEU A 277 -13.05 -0.94 1.13
CA LEU A 277 -13.65 0.39 1.02
C LEU A 277 -15.04 0.47 1.69
N ARG A 278 -15.81 -0.63 1.72
CA ARG A 278 -17.15 -0.62 2.34
C ARG A 278 -17.11 -0.69 3.87
N ASN A 279 -16.09 -1.29 4.46
CA ASN A 279 -16.08 -1.58 5.91
C ASN A 279 -15.51 -0.45 6.80
N LYS A 280 -15.27 0.75 6.26
CA LYS A 280 -14.78 1.91 7.04
C LYS A 280 -15.86 2.97 7.32
N LYS A 281 -17.04 2.88 6.68
CA LYS A 281 -18.24 3.66 7.03
C LYS A 281 -19.34 2.70 7.48
N ASN A 282 -19.36 2.40 8.78
CA ASN A 282 -20.58 2.14 9.57
C ASN A 282 -20.19 1.84 11.02
N LYS A 283 -19.88 2.90 11.78
CA LYS A 283 -20.00 2.84 13.25
C LYS A 283 -21.11 3.71 13.83
N ASN A 284 -21.82 4.50 13.02
CA ASN A 284 -23.00 5.23 13.47
C ASN A 284 -24.13 5.06 12.44
N MET A 285 -24.67 3.84 12.29
CA MET A 285 -26.00 3.70 11.70
C MET A 285 -27.00 3.74 12.84
N LEU A 286 -27.58 4.93 13.01
CA LEU A 286 -28.72 5.20 13.88
C LEU A 286 -29.85 4.25 13.44
N VAL A 287 -30.17 3.27 14.28
CA VAL A 287 -31.29 2.34 14.06
C VAL A 287 -32.58 3.17 14.10
N PRO A 288 -33.34 3.29 12.99
CA PRO A 288 -34.70 3.83 13.08
C PRO A 288 -35.56 2.75 13.73
N LYS A 289 -36.01 3.02 14.96
CA LYS A 289 -37.14 2.30 15.54
C LYS A 289 -38.37 2.61 14.67
N ASN A 290 -39.10 1.55 14.30
CA ASN A 290 -40.51 1.51 13.85
C ASN A 290 -40.70 0.88 12.45
N LEU A 291 -41.09 -0.39 12.49
CA LEU A 291 -41.97 -1.16 11.59
C LEU A 291 -41.87 -2.58 12.17
N GLY A 292 -42.81 -3.04 13.00
CA GLY A 292 -44.22 -3.16 12.68
C GLY A 292 -44.47 -4.63 12.31
N GLU A 293 -44.70 -5.43 13.34
CA GLU A 293 -45.52 -6.66 13.37
C GLU A 293 -45.42 -7.66 12.20
N GLU A 294 -44.78 -8.81 12.44
CA GLU A 294 -45.38 -10.08 12.05
C GLU A 294 -45.21 -11.13 13.17
N ILE A 295 -46.29 -11.89 13.33
CA ILE A 295 -46.77 -12.58 14.51
C ILE A 295 -46.31 -14.03 14.46
N TYR A 296 -45.65 -14.52 15.52
CA TYR A 296 -45.78 -15.91 15.96
C TYR A 296 -45.87 -15.96 17.50
N LYS A 297 -47.10 -16.12 17.98
CA LYS A 297 -47.53 -16.53 19.33
C LYS A 297 -47.15 -18.02 19.55
N LEU A 298 -46.79 -18.60 20.69
CA LEU A 298 -47.11 -18.47 22.14
C LEU A 298 -46.20 -19.52 22.89
N PRO A 299 -46.21 -19.71 24.23
CA PRO A 299 -46.37 -18.82 25.38
C PRO A 299 -45.19 -18.84 26.39
N VAL A 300 -45.09 -17.76 27.17
CA VAL A 300 -44.35 -17.66 28.44
C VAL A 300 -45.27 -18.12 29.58
N TYR A 301 -44.74 -18.89 30.53
CA TYR A 301 -45.33 -19.09 31.86
C TYR A 301 -44.37 -18.49 32.90
N THR A 302 -44.75 -17.37 33.51
CA THR A 302 -44.53 -17.08 34.93
C THR A 302 -45.62 -16.10 35.36
N SER A 303 -46.49 -16.58 36.24
CA SER A 303 -47.63 -15.88 36.81
C SER A 303 -47.22 -14.91 37.91
N GLU A 304 -47.77 -13.71 37.81
CA GLU A 304 -48.43 -12.89 38.84
C GLU A 304 -47.68 -12.44 40.11
N ASP A 305 -47.63 -11.12 40.21
CA ASP A 305 -47.48 -10.29 41.41
C ASP A 305 -48.42 -10.69 42.56
N HIS A 306 -47.94 -10.50 43.80
CA HIS A 306 -48.78 -10.06 44.91
C HIS A 306 -48.07 -9.04 45.81
N ASP A 307 -48.86 -8.03 46.17
CA ASP A 307 -48.59 -6.83 46.95
C ASP A 307 -48.08 -7.02 48.40
N VAL A 308 -47.18 -6.10 48.78
CA VAL A 308 -47.16 -5.20 49.96
C VAL A 308 -47.37 -5.73 51.41
N ASN A 309 -46.37 -5.38 52.24
CA ASN A 309 -46.30 -5.13 53.71
C ASN A 309 -46.41 -6.28 54.72
N SER A 310 -45.33 -6.48 55.50
CA SER A 310 -45.27 -6.07 56.92
C SER A 310 -43.91 -6.41 57.55
N GLU A 311 -43.56 -5.64 58.57
CA GLU A 311 -42.32 -5.64 59.33
C GLU A 311 -42.02 -6.95 60.09
N HIS A 312 -40.76 -7.03 60.55
CA HIS A 312 -40.27 -7.74 61.74
C HIS A 312 -39.59 -9.11 61.58
N THR A 313 -38.26 -9.02 61.74
CA THR A 313 -37.35 -9.87 62.54
C THR A 313 -36.54 -10.99 61.89
N PRO A 314 -35.28 -11.18 62.38
CA PRO A 314 -34.18 -11.74 61.62
C PRO A 314 -33.88 -13.19 62.03
N TYR A 315 -33.46 -14.02 61.08
CA TYR A 315 -32.94 -15.35 61.38
C TYR A 315 -31.54 -15.52 60.78
N ASN A 316 -30.57 -15.53 61.70
CA ASN A 316 -29.22 -16.05 61.51
C ASN A 316 -29.30 -17.54 61.16
N ILE A 317 -28.75 -17.95 60.02
CA ILE A 317 -28.38 -19.35 59.78
C ILE A 317 -26.92 -19.38 59.37
N MET A 318 -26.12 -19.94 60.29
CA MET A 318 -24.70 -20.18 60.22
C MET A 318 -24.43 -21.43 59.35
N TYR A 319 -23.52 -21.32 58.39
CA TYR A 319 -23.05 -22.46 57.59
C TYR A 319 -21.99 -23.22 58.38
N GLN A 320 -22.21 -24.52 58.61
CA GLN A 320 -21.15 -25.47 58.96
C GLN A 320 -20.83 -26.31 57.71
N SER A 321 -19.59 -26.17 57.24
CA SER A 321 -18.95 -27.05 56.27
C SER A 321 -18.34 -28.23 57.01
N ILE A 322 -18.55 -29.45 56.50
CA ILE A 322 -17.72 -30.61 56.83
C ILE A 322 -17.30 -31.24 55.50
N GLU A 323 -15.99 -31.21 55.26
CA GLU A 323 -15.25 -32.08 54.34
C GLU A 323 -15.24 -33.52 54.87
N ASN A 324 -15.53 -34.47 53.98
CA ASN A 324 -14.66 -35.61 53.68
C ASN A 324 -15.12 -36.31 52.39
#